data_AF-A0A2H5AX64-F1
#
_entry.id   AF-A0A2H5AX64-F1
#
_cell.length_a   1.000
_cell.length_b   1.000
_cell.length_c   1.000
_cell.angle_alpha   90.00
_cell.angle_beta   90.00
_cell.angle_gamma   90.00
#
_symmetry.space_group_name_H-M   'P 1'
#
loop_
_entity.id
_entity.type
_entity.pdbx_description
1 polymer ?
#
loop_
_entity_poly.entity_id
_entity_poly.type
_entity_poly.pdbx_seq_one_letter_code
_entity_poly.pdbx_strand_id
1 'polypeptide(L)'
;MRPRLRHLVVVLPGIGGSVLHRPGGGPRWDQRRRSMAAAALDPGRLNLTEHPTLDPVGLLPGIRLAGPFVLPGYDRLVHRIERAFRDVRVDTARPGQPPDLRADLLLFPYDFRLGVQDAAERLAAELTARLAGETPGARRRRVIVLAHSMGGLVARYWLGPLGGAADCAALVTLGTPHRGAPKALELLVNGARVGLARFDAVTEVLRDWPAVYQLLPRYPVVAAGPGGAERYPYELAEGVPEGFTARAKAAFAVHRDIEDAWGELAGSAEFPEVTPVFGRGHATLQQAVSVGAGFAVGKEAPAWLPNPDWHGDGTVPAVSAIPIELGEQPSKWRATSGRHLELSSAAAAVELLQNWSAGSLRAVRGDTPDRPWLGLDLDEAVPAGAPVEVGVTLHGAEADERTAVRVRVRPEGDADGANWIAGVRSGAVQWAATLPPLRPGAYHLTVEAVQVPEVDQLRCDEVFGVVGAGAR
;
A
#
# COMPACT_ATOMS: atom_id res chain seq x y z
N MET A 1 15.95 13.98 6.10
CA MET A 1 16.49 12.71 5.57
C MET A 1 15.32 11.81 5.17
N ARG A 2 15.34 11.11 4.02
CA ARG A 2 14.22 10.23 3.61
C ARG A 2 14.06 9.04 4.57
N PRO A 3 12.84 8.64 4.96
CA PRO A 3 12.64 7.48 5.84
C PRO A 3 13.04 6.16 5.15
N ARG A 4 13.26 5.13 5.96
CA ARG A 4 13.35 3.73 5.49
C ARG A 4 11.98 3.06 5.63
N LEU A 5 11.71 2.09 4.76
CA LEU A 5 10.55 1.21 4.95
C LEU A 5 10.75 0.37 6.22
N ARG A 6 9.71 0.31 7.05
CA ARG A 6 9.73 -0.48 8.31
C ARG A 6 9.07 -1.85 8.16
N HIS A 7 8.19 -1.99 7.18
CA HIS A 7 7.40 -3.18 6.88
C HIS A 7 7.82 -3.76 5.53
N LEU A 8 7.58 -5.06 5.35
CA LEU A 8 7.60 -5.64 4.00
C LEU A 8 6.37 -5.13 3.24
N VAL A 9 6.59 -4.31 2.22
CA VAL A 9 5.53 -3.78 1.37
C VAL A 9 5.29 -4.75 0.21
N VAL A 10 4.06 -5.20 0.00
CA VAL A 10 3.68 -6.11 -1.09
C VAL A 10 2.83 -5.35 -2.10
N VAL A 11 3.21 -5.37 -3.37
CA VAL A 11 2.44 -4.80 -4.48
C VAL A 11 1.70 -5.91 -5.22
N LEU A 12 0.37 -5.87 -5.15
CA LEU A 12 -0.53 -6.80 -5.84
C LEU A 12 -1.16 -6.13 -7.07
N PRO A 13 -0.93 -6.67 -8.29
CA PRO A 13 -1.52 -6.12 -9.49
C PRO A 13 -3.00 -6.48 -9.65
N GLY A 14 -3.65 -5.80 -10.59
CA GLY A 14 -4.98 -6.16 -11.07
C GLY A 14 -4.92 -7.22 -12.18
N ILE A 15 -6.09 -7.61 -12.69
CA ILE A 15 -6.20 -8.53 -13.82
C ILE A 15 -5.41 -8.00 -15.03
N GLY A 16 -4.60 -8.87 -15.65
CA GLY A 16 -3.73 -8.49 -16.76
C GLY A 16 -2.43 -7.77 -16.37
N GLY A 17 -2.20 -7.45 -15.10
CA GLY A 17 -1.06 -6.67 -14.62
C GLY A 17 0.25 -7.44 -14.41
N SER A 18 0.22 -8.77 -14.50
CA SER A 18 1.40 -9.65 -14.43
C SER A 18 1.97 -9.93 -15.81
N VAL A 19 3.27 -10.25 -15.89
CA VAL A 19 3.93 -10.87 -17.04
C VAL A 19 3.83 -12.39 -16.87
N LEU A 20 3.28 -13.07 -17.87
CA LEU A 20 3.05 -14.52 -17.87
C LEU A 20 3.88 -15.20 -18.96
N HIS A 21 4.64 -16.22 -18.56
CA HIS A 21 5.45 -17.07 -19.43
C HIS A 21 4.91 -18.50 -19.44
N ARG A 22 5.22 -19.28 -20.48
CA ARG A 22 5.02 -20.74 -20.38
C ARG A 22 6.02 -21.31 -19.36
N PRO A 23 5.65 -22.36 -18.61
CA PRO A 23 6.60 -23.10 -17.78
C PRO A 23 7.84 -23.52 -18.58
N GLY A 24 9.03 -23.10 -18.12
CA GLY A 24 10.30 -23.36 -18.81
C GLY A 24 10.44 -22.72 -20.20
N GLY A 25 9.54 -21.80 -20.58
CA GLY A 25 9.39 -21.28 -21.94
C GLY A 25 9.31 -19.76 -22.05
N GLY A 26 9.06 -19.30 -23.27
CA GLY A 26 9.00 -17.87 -23.59
C GLY A 26 7.69 -17.17 -23.21
N PRO A 27 7.60 -15.85 -23.47
CA PRO A 27 6.48 -15.03 -23.07
C PRO A 27 5.16 -15.38 -23.78
N ARG A 28 4.08 -15.35 -23.00
CA ARG A 28 2.68 -15.47 -23.46
C ARG A 28 1.94 -14.15 -23.33
N TRP A 29 2.24 -13.41 -22.28
CA TRP A 29 1.69 -12.10 -21.98
C TRP A 29 2.80 -11.27 -21.34
N ASP A 30 3.34 -10.28 -22.04
CA ASP A 30 4.47 -9.49 -21.53
C ASP A 30 4.49 -8.06 -22.08
N GLN A 31 5.50 -7.28 -21.69
CA GLN A 31 5.69 -5.90 -22.14
C GLN A 31 6.12 -5.73 -23.61
N ARG A 32 6.46 -6.81 -24.33
CA ARG A 32 6.99 -6.76 -25.70
C ARG A 32 5.82 -6.63 -26.68
N ARG A 33 5.88 -5.61 -27.55
CA ARG A 33 4.85 -5.36 -28.59
C ARG A 33 4.48 -6.61 -29.39
N ARG A 34 5.46 -7.43 -29.76
CA ARG A 34 5.27 -8.69 -30.49
C ARG A 34 4.44 -9.73 -29.74
N SER A 35 4.60 -9.81 -28.41
CA SER A 35 3.88 -10.77 -27.56
C SER A 35 2.43 -10.35 -27.40
N MET A 36 2.20 -9.05 -27.20
CA MET A 36 0.85 -8.46 -27.09
C MET A 36 0.10 -8.53 -28.42
N ALA A 37 0.77 -8.23 -29.53
CA ALA A 37 0.20 -8.43 -30.86
C ALA A 37 -0.12 -9.91 -31.11
N ALA A 38 0.77 -10.83 -30.73
CA ALA A 38 0.53 -12.26 -30.86
C ALA A 38 -0.65 -12.73 -29.99
N ALA A 39 -0.81 -12.25 -28.76
CA ALA A 39 -1.96 -12.58 -27.92
C ALA A 39 -3.28 -12.00 -28.45
N ALA A 40 -3.24 -10.86 -29.14
CA ALA A 40 -4.41 -10.30 -29.81
C ALA A 40 -4.78 -11.06 -31.10
N LEU A 41 -3.78 -11.51 -31.87
CA LEU A 41 -3.96 -12.28 -33.11
C LEU A 41 -4.30 -13.76 -32.86
N ASP A 42 -3.79 -14.31 -31.75
CA ASP A 42 -3.99 -15.68 -31.31
C ASP A 42 -4.32 -15.69 -29.80
N PRO A 43 -5.59 -15.44 -29.44
CA PRO A 43 -6.03 -15.44 -28.04
C PRO A 43 -5.88 -16.80 -27.34
N GLY A 44 -5.84 -17.90 -28.10
CA GLY A 44 -5.68 -19.27 -27.58
C GLY A 44 -4.43 -19.44 -26.72
N ARG A 45 -3.42 -18.58 -26.92
CA ARG A 45 -2.20 -18.48 -26.09
C ARG A 45 -2.44 -18.22 -24.61
N LEU A 46 -3.66 -17.83 -24.22
CA LEU A 46 -4.07 -17.60 -22.83
C LEU A 46 -5.23 -18.50 -22.40
N ASN A 47 -5.68 -19.41 -23.26
CA ASN A 47 -6.74 -20.37 -22.95
C ASN A 47 -6.28 -21.33 -21.84
N LEU A 48 -7.19 -21.66 -20.92
CA LEU A 48 -6.89 -22.52 -19.77
C LEU A 48 -6.87 -24.01 -20.12
N THR A 49 -7.58 -24.44 -21.16
CA THR A 49 -7.54 -25.82 -21.65
C THR A 49 -6.17 -26.15 -22.26
N GLU A 50 -5.62 -25.26 -23.09
CA GLU A 50 -4.30 -25.47 -23.71
C GLU A 50 -3.14 -25.12 -22.76
N HIS A 51 -3.34 -24.13 -21.91
CA HIS A 51 -2.33 -23.59 -20.99
C HIS A 51 -2.92 -23.47 -19.58
N PRO A 52 -3.07 -24.60 -18.86
CA PRO A 52 -3.73 -24.65 -17.56
C PRO A 52 -3.02 -23.78 -16.51
N THR A 53 -1.70 -23.62 -16.64
CA THR A 53 -0.92 -22.72 -15.80
C THR A 53 0.08 -21.94 -16.64
N LEU A 54 0.40 -20.72 -16.18
CA LEU A 54 1.51 -19.93 -16.70
C LEU A 54 2.35 -19.42 -15.53
N ASP A 55 3.65 -19.22 -15.78
CA ASP A 55 4.57 -18.71 -14.78
C ASP A 55 4.47 -17.18 -14.70
N PRO A 56 4.03 -16.61 -13.56
CA PRO A 56 4.09 -15.18 -13.33
C PRO A 56 5.52 -14.75 -12.97
N VAL A 57 6.14 -13.92 -13.81
CA VAL A 57 7.58 -13.61 -13.70
C VAL A 57 7.91 -12.14 -13.37
N GLY A 58 6.92 -11.25 -13.41
CA GLY A 58 7.06 -9.85 -13.07
C GLY A 58 5.77 -9.06 -13.25
N LEU A 59 5.76 -7.79 -12.85
CA LEU A 59 4.63 -6.87 -13.11
C LEU A 59 4.83 -6.19 -14.47
N LEU A 60 3.74 -5.77 -15.10
CA LEU A 60 3.82 -4.95 -16.30
C LEU A 60 4.42 -3.57 -15.96
N PRO A 61 5.48 -3.14 -16.64
CA PRO A 61 6.21 -1.92 -16.29
C PRO A 61 5.40 -0.64 -16.59
N GLY A 62 4.74 -0.58 -17.75
CA GLY A 62 3.99 0.59 -18.19
C GLY A 62 2.63 0.25 -18.76
N ILE A 63 1.81 1.27 -18.99
CA ILE A 63 0.49 1.11 -19.62
C ILE A 63 0.65 0.47 -21.00
N ARG A 64 -0.19 -0.52 -21.32
CA ARG A 64 -0.15 -1.25 -22.61
C ARG A 64 -1.54 -1.43 -23.18
N LEU A 65 -1.61 -1.46 -24.52
CA LEU A 65 -2.81 -1.88 -25.25
C LEU A 65 -2.66 -3.36 -25.64
N ALA A 66 -3.65 -4.19 -25.31
CA ALA A 66 -3.74 -5.60 -25.68
C ALA A 66 -5.14 -5.87 -26.26
N GLY A 67 -5.25 -5.92 -27.59
CA GLY A 67 -6.54 -6.03 -28.26
C GLY A 67 -7.49 -4.92 -27.80
N PRO A 68 -8.68 -5.25 -27.26
CA PRO A 68 -9.66 -4.26 -26.80
C PRO A 68 -9.36 -3.68 -25.39
N PHE A 69 -8.28 -4.10 -24.72
CA PHE A 69 -8.01 -3.73 -23.33
C PHE A 69 -6.80 -2.80 -23.20
N VAL A 70 -6.91 -1.87 -22.26
CA VAL A 70 -5.78 -1.07 -21.78
C VAL A 70 -5.39 -1.58 -20.39
N LEU A 71 -4.14 -1.95 -20.21
CA LEU A 71 -3.59 -2.57 -19.01
C LEU A 71 -2.78 -1.58 -18.18
N PRO A 72 -2.80 -1.69 -16.83
CA PRO A 72 -2.02 -0.83 -15.96
C PRO A 72 -0.51 -1.12 -16.05
N GLY A 73 0.28 -0.12 -15.67
CA GLY A 73 1.73 -0.26 -15.45
C GLY A 73 2.11 0.07 -14.01
N TYR A 74 3.11 -0.61 -13.48
CA TYR A 74 3.49 -0.55 -12.07
C TYR A 74 4.82 0.17 -11.81
N ASP A 75 5.64 0.45 -12.83
CA ASP A 75 6.91 1.16 -12.65
C ASP A 75 6.70 2.50 -11.96
N ARG A 76 5.64 3.24 -12.31
CA ARG A 76 5.36 4.53 -11.70
C ARG A 76 5.16 4.44 -10.19
N LEU A 77 4.50 3.39 -9.70
CA LEU A 77 4.33 3.17 -8.26
C LEU A 77 5.68 2.82 -7.62
N VAL A 78 6.40 1.87 -8.21
CA VAL A 78 7.71 1.43 -7.70
C VAL A 78 8.68 2.60 -7.61
N HIS A 79 8.82 3.39 -8.69
CA HIS A 79 9.68 4.57 -8.71
C HIS A 79 9.26 5.63 -7.70
N ARG A 80 7.95 5.78 -7.41
CA ARG A 80 7.50 6.72 -6.37
C ARG A 80 7.90 6.23 -4.98
N ILE A 81 7.81 4.93 -4.70
CA ILE A 81 8.26 4.34 -3.45
C ILE A 81 9.78 4.51 -3.32
N GLU A 82 10.57 4.12 -4.32
CA GLU A 82 12.03 4.28 -4.32
C GLU A 82 12.48 5.74 -4.20
N ARG A 83 11.69 6.70 -4.68
CA ARG A 83 11.96 8.12 -4.49
C ARG A 83 11.61 8.61 -3.08
N ALA A 84 10.52 8.11 -2.49
CA ALA A 84 10.03 8.52 -1.18
C ALA A 84 10.87 7.94 -0.03
N PHE A 85 11.43 6.74 -0.21
CA PHE A 85 12.18 6.01 0.81
C PHE A 85 13.65 5.85 0.40
N ARG A 86 14.55 5.71 1.37
CA ARG A 86 15.96 5.39 1.10
C ARG A 86 16.22 3.89 1.21
N ASP A 87 17.21 3.41 0.47
CA ASP A 87 17.76 2.04 0.54
C ASP A 87 16.72 0.93 0.28
N VAL A 88 15.68 1.19 -0.53
CA VAL A 88 14.62 0.21 -0.81
C VAL A 88 15.18 -0.98 -1.58
N ARG A 89 15.12 -2.18 -0.99
CA ARG A 89 15.45 -3.43 -1.66
C ARG A 89 14.20 -4.06 -2.27
N VAL A 90 14.16 -4.12 -3.60
CA VAL A 90 13.03 -4.68 -4.36
C VAL A 90 13.29 -6.13 -4.73
N ASP A 91 12.30 -6.99 -4.52
CA ASP A 91 12.29 -8.37 -4.99
C ASP A 91 10.99 -8.66 -5.77
N THR A 92 11.01 -9.66 -6.64
CA THR A 92 9.85 -10.10 -7.44
C THR A 92 9.62 -11.58 -7.22
N ALA A 93 8.44 -11.94 -6.71
CA ALA A 93 8.07 -13.34 -6.50
C ALA A 93 7.97 -14.09 -7.83
N ARG A 94 8.78 -15.14 -7.99
CA ARG A 94 8.87 -15.95 -9.21
C ARG A 94 8.81 -17.44 -8.88
N PRO A 95 8.03 -18.24 -9.64
CA PRO A 95 8.03 -19.69 -9.47
C PRO A 95 9.46 -20.27 -9.53
N GLY A 96 9.78 -21.13 -8.57
CA GLY A 96 11.05 -21.85 -8.51
C GLY A 96 12.29 -21.02 -8.15
N GLN A 97 12.13 -19.74 -7.79
CA GLN A 97 13.23 -18.90 -7.31
C GLN A 97 13.10 -18.69 -5.79
N PRO A 98 14.17 -18.87 -5.00
CA PRO A 98 14.11 -18.62 -3.57
C PRO A 98 13.88 -17.13 -3.29
N PRO A 99 13.07 -16.77 -2.27
CA PRO A 99 12.77 -15.38 -1.97
C PRO A 99 13.98 -14.65 -1.39
N ASP A 100 14.11 -13.37 -1.72
CA ASP A 100 15.04 -12.48 -1.03
C ASP A 100 14.44 -12.03 0.31
N LEU A 101 14.88 -12.65 1.41
CA LEU A 101 14.38 -12.38 2.76
C LEU A 101 14.71 -10.97 3.26
N ARG A 102 15.57 -10.21 2.56
CA ARG A 102 15.94 -8.84 2.94
C ARG A 102 15.16 -7.78 2.16
N ALA A 103 14.23 -8.19 1.30
CA ALA A 103 13.45 -7.26 0.50
C ALA A 103 12.56 -6.38 1.39
N ASP A 104 12.50 -5.09 1.08
CA ASP A 104 11.56 -4.14 1.67
C ASP A 104 10.30 -3.99 0.82
N LEU A 105 10.43 -4.22 -0.50
CA LEU A 105 9.35 -4.13 -1.47
C LEU A 105 9.27 -5.43 -2.28
N LEU A 106 8.17 -6.16 -2.12
CA LEU A 106 7.84 -7.35 -2.89
C LEU A 106 6.87 -7.00 -4.02
N LEU A 107 7.29 -7.22 -5.26
CA LEU A 107 6.40 -7.25 -6.42
C LEU A 107 5.86 -8.67 -6.58
N PHE A 108 4.54 -8.83 -6.48
CA PHE A 108 3.91 -10.14 -6.51
C PHE A 108 3.06 -10.33 -7.78
N PRO A 109 3.66 -10.75 -8.90
CA PRO A 109 2.89 -11.15 -10.07
C PRO A 109 2.18 -12.48 -9.79
N TYR A 110 1.00 -12.69 -10.35
CA TYR A 110 0.26 -13.97 -10.29
C TYR A 110 -0.41 -14.29 -11.63
N ASP A 111 -0.78 -15.56 -11.85
CA ASP A 111 -1.58 -15.95 -13.01
C ASP A 111 -3.02 -15.49 -12.83
N PHE A 112 -3.30 -14.28 -13.31
CA PHE A 112 -4.59 -13.62 -13.15
C PHE A 112 -5.75 -14.33 -13.85
N ARG A 113 -5.51 -15.40 -14.61
CA ARG A 113 -6.56 -16.16 -15.29
C ARG A 113 -7.27 -17.10 -14.32
N LEU A 114 -6.53 -17.68 -13.37
CA LEU A 114 -6.99 -18.71 -12.42
C LEU A 114 -7.89 -18.17 -11.31
N GLY A 115 -7.78 -16.87 -11.01
CA GLY A 115 -8.67 -16.18 -10.09
C GLY A 115 -8.05 -15.84 -8.73
N VAL A 116 -8.89 -15.35 -7.84
CA VAL A 116 -8.58 -14.77 -6.54
C VAL A 116 -8.01 -15.81 -5.57
N GLN A 117 -8.62 -17.00 -5.51
CA GLN A 117 -8.22 -18.07 -4.59
C GLN A 117 -6.81 -18.58 -4.90
N ASP A 118 -6.56 -18.97 -6.15
CA ASP A 118 -5.24 -19.43 -6.62
C ASP A 118 -4.14 -18.39 -6.36
N ALA A 119 -4.41 -17.13 -6.70
CA ALA A 119 -3.49 -16.04 -6.46
C ALA A 119 -3.21 -15.81 -4.95
N ALA A 120 -4.23 -15.96 -4.09
CA ALA A 120 -4.13 -15.76 -2.66
C ALA A 120 -3.39 -16.91 -1.97
N GLU A 121 -3.61 -18.16 -2.39
CA GLU A 121 -2.87 -19.33 -1.90
C GLU A 121 -1.39 -19.21 -2.23
N ARG A 122 -1.06 -18.78 -3.47
CA ARG A 122 0.33 -18.52 -3.84
C ARG A 122 0.92 -17.36 -3.04
N LEU A 123 0.15 -16.32 -2.75
CA LEU A 123 0.59 -15.21 -1.90
C LEU A 123 0.88 -15.67 -0.47
N ALA A 124 0.00 -16.51 0.09
CA ALA A 124 0.17 -17.08 1.41
C ALA A 124 1.45 -17.93 1.50
N ALA A 125 1.72 -18.76 0.49
CA ALA A 125 2.93 -19.57 0.41
C ALA A 125 4.20 -18.70 0.33
N GLU A 126 4.19 -17.67 -0.51
CA GLU A 126 5.30 -16.73 -0.67
C GLU A 126 5.61 -15.98 0.63
N LEU A 127 4.59 -15.44 1.30
CA LEU A 127 4.76 -14.71 2.55
C LEU A 127 5.16 -15.64 3.70
N THR A 128 4.62 -16.86 3.75
CA THR A 128 5.06 -17.87 4.71
C THR A 128 6.54 -18.20 4.55
N ALA A 129 7.01 -18.39 3.31
CA ALA A 129 8.42 -18.65 3.05
C ALA A 129 9.32 -17.48 3.46
N ARG A 130 8.88 -16.23 3.21
CA ARG A 130 9.63 -15.02 3.58
C ARG A 130 9.73 -14.81 5.09
N LEU A 131 8.68 -15.16 5.81
CA LEU A 131 8.54 -14.91 7.24
C LEU A 131 8.92 -16.12 8.11
N ALA A 132 9.32 -17.25 7.50
CA ALA A 132 9.58 -18.50 8.20
C ALA A 132 10.68 -18.40 9.28
N GLY A 133 11.64 -17.48 9.12
CA GLY A 133 12.72 -17.25 10.08
C GLY A 133 12.40 -16.25 11.19
N GLU A 134 11.23 -15.60 11.16
CA GLU A 134 10.84 -14.61 12.16
C GLU A 134 10.08 -15.26 13.32
N THR A 135 10.29 -14.76 14.55
CA THR A 135 9.47 -15.18 15.70
C THR A 135 8.03 -14.70 15.51
N PRO A 136 7.01 -15.34 16.14
CA PRO A 136 5.62 -14.88 16.03
C PRO A 136 5.44 -13.40 16.37
N GLY A 137 6.18 -12.89 17.35
CA GLY A 137 6.16 -11.48 17.73
C GLY A 137 6.76 -10.54 16.67
N ALA A 138 7.85 -10.95 16.01
CA ALA A 138 8.49 -10.16 14.94
C ALA A 138 7.68 -10.19 13.64
N ARG A 139 7.05 -11.33 13.36
CA ARG A 139 6.19 -11.57 12.18
C ARG A 139 4.86 -10.84 12.25
N ARG A 140 4.31 -10.68 13.46
CA ARG A 140 3.03 -10.01 13.68
C ARG A 140 3.05 -8.59 13.10
N ARG A 141 2.09 -8.27 12.23
CA ARG A 141 1.98 -6.95 11.58
C ARG A 141 3.23 -6.55 10.78
N ARG A 142 3.98 -7.52 10.23
CA ARG A 142 5.19 -7.28 9.42
C ARG A 142 4.89 -6.76 8.02
N VAL A 143 3.72 -7.05 7.47
CA VAL A 143 3.38 -6.84 6.06
C VAL A 143 2.45 -5.65 5.86
N ILE A 144 2.70 -4.82 4.84
CA ILE A 144 1.74 -3.85 4.30
C ILE A 144 1.43 -4.23 2.86
N VAL A 145 0.16 -4.27 2.49
CA VAL A 145 -0.26 -4.62 1.12
C VAL A 145 -0.79 -3.40 0.38
N LEU A 146 -0.21 -3.11 -0.78
CA LEU A 146 -0.73 -2.18 -1.77
C LEU A 146 -1.37 -2.97 -2.91
N ALA A 147 -2.69 -2.92 -3.02
CA ALA A 147 -3.44 -3.80 -3.90
C ALA A 147 -4.28 -3.02 -4.91
N HIS A 148 -3.99 -3.22 -6.20
CA HIS A 148 -4.72 -2.56 -7.29
C HIS A 148 -5.80 -3.45 -7.89
N SER A 149 -7.01 -2.89 -8.07
CA SER A 149 -8.11 -3.55 -8.78
C SER A 149 -8.35 -4.97 -8.21
N MET A 150 -8.39 -6.01 -9.04
CA MET A 150 -8.56 -7.41 -8.58
C MET A 150 -7.54 -7.85 -7.50
N GLY A 151 -6.34 -7.27 -7.47
CA GLY A 151 -5.35 -7.58 -6.43
C GLY A 151 -5.84 -7.30 -5.02
N GLY A 152 -6.80 -6.38 -4.84
CA GLY A 152 -7.41 -6.13 -3.53
C GLY A 152 -8.31 -7.26 -3.07
N LEU A 153 -8.93 -8.01 -4.00
CA LEU A 153 -9.68 -9.22 -3.66
C LEU A 153 -8.73 -10.35 -3.27
N VAL A 154 -7.59 -10.49 -3.98
CA VAL A 154 -6.51 -11.43 -3.64
C VAL A 154 -5.99 -11.17 -2.22
N ALA A 155 -5.68 -9.91 -1.90
CA ALA A 155 -5.26 -9.51 -0.57
C ALA A 155 -6.28 -9.89 0.50
N ARG A 156 -7.56 -9.60 0.24
CA ARG A 156 -8.63 -9.88 1.19
C ARG A 156 -8.86 -11.37 1.42
N TYR A 157 -8.75 -12.18 0.37
CA TYR A 157 -8.84 -13.64 0.50
C TYR A 157 -7.67 -14.21 1.31
N TRP A 158 -6.46 -13.68 1.10
CA TRP A 158 -5.31 -14.05 1.94
C TRP A 158 -5.53 -13.65 3.41
N LEU A 159 -5.99 -12.43 3.68
CA LEU A 159 -6.13 -11.90 5.04
C LEU A 159 -7.22 -12.60 5.86
N GLY A 160 -8.39 -12.83 5.26
CA GLY A 160 -9.52 -13.48 5.94
C GLY A 160 -9.46 -15.00 5.82
N PRO A 161 -9.96 -15.58 4.70
CA PRO A 161 -10.02 -17.03 4.50
C PRO A 161 -8.73 -17.82 4.77
N LEU A 162 -7.56 -17.26 4.46
CA LEU A 162 -6.27 -17.95 4.65
C LEU A 162 -5.53 -17.53 5.95
N GLY A 163 -6.14 -16.70 6.80
CA GLY A 163 -5.58 -16.32 8.11
C GLY A 163 -4.38 -15.38 8.06
N GLY A 164 -4.14 -14.68 6.95
CA GLY A 164 -3.02 -13.76 6.78
C GLY A 164 -3.09 -12.47 7.63
N ALA A 165 -4.21 -12.20 8.29
CA ALA A 165 -4.43 -10.96 9.05
C ALA A 165 -3.42 -10.74 10.19
N ALA A 166 -2.98 -11.81 10.87
CA ALA A 166 -1.98 -11.72 11.94
C ALA A 166 -0.66 -11.09 11.48
N ASP A 167 -0.27 -11.35 10.22
CA ASP A 167 0.98 -10.86 9.63
C ASP A 167 0.86 -9.46 9.05
N CYS A 168 -0.36 -8.94 8.87
CA CYS A 168 -0.61 -7.73 8.08
C CYS A 168 -0.92 -6.51 8.96
N ALA A 169 -0.08 -5.49 8.86
CA ALA A 169 -0.32 -4.19 9.49
C ALA A 169 -1.44 -3.42 8.81
N ALA A 170 -1.38 -3.35 7.48
CA ALA A 170 -2.28 -2.52 6.69
C ALA A 170 -2.54 -3.06 5.29
N LEU A 171 -3.76 -2.85 4.81
CA LEU A 171 -4.20 -3.05 3.44
C LEU A 171 -4.63 -1.70 2.83
N VAL A 172 -3.97 -1.29 1.76
CA VAL A 172 -4.39 -0.16 0.92
C VAL A 172 -4.92 -0.71 -0.39
N THR A 173 -6.21 -0.51 -0.65
CA THR A 173 -6.85 -0.92 -1.91
C THR A 173 -6.97 0.26 -2.86
N LEU A 174 -6.68 0.04 -4.14
CA LEU A 174 -6.64 1.07 -5.19
C LEU A 174 -7.64 0.68 -6.28
N GLY A 175 -8.85 1.24 -6.23
CA GLY A 175 -9.91 0.96 -7.22
C GLY A 175 -10.37 -0.50 -7.22
N THR A 176 -10.33 -1.18 -6.07
CA THR A 176 -10.69 -2.61 -5.97
C THR A 176 -12.20 -2.80 -6.05
N PRO A 177 -12.72 -3.66 -6.95
CA PRO A 177 -14.15 -3.95 -7.05
C PRO A 177 -14.61 -4.93 -5.94
N HIS A 178 -14.67 -4.46 -4.69
CA HIS A 178 -15.10 -5.26 -3.53
C HIS A 178 -16.50 -5.84 -3.67
N ARG A 179 -17.36 -5.18 -4.47
CA ARG A 179 -18.71 -5.66 -4.78
C ARG A 179 -18.88 -6.06 -6.25
N GLY A 180 -17.78 -6.28 -6.98
CA GLY A 180 -17.77 -6.56 -8.42
C GLY A 180 -18.01 -5.33 -9.29
N ALA A 181 -17.89 -5.49 -10.61
CA ALA A 181 -18.03 -4.41 -11.57
C ALA A 181 -18.99 -4.82 -12.71
N PRO A 182 -20.00 -4.00 -13.06
CA PRO A 182 -20.90 -4.28 -14.18
C PRO A 182 -20.16 -4.45 -15.52
N LYS A 183 -18.94 -3.93 -15.63
CA LYS A 183 -18.05 -4.16 -16.78
C LYS A 183 -17.72 -5.64 -17.00
N ALA A 184 -17.60 -6.45 -15.94
CA ALA A 184 -17.39 -7.90 -16.07
C ALA A 184 -18.63 -8.58 -16.63
N LEU A 185 -19.83 -8.15 -16.20
CA LEU A 185 -21.09 -8.64 -16.75
C LEU A 185 -21.20 -8.31 -18.25
N GLU A 186 -20.96 -7.05 -18.64
CA GLU A 186 -20.92 -6.61 -20.05
C GLU A 186 -19.99 -7.48 -20.89
N LEU A 187 -18.77 -7.74 -20.41
CA LEU A 187 -17.79 -8.57 -21.11
C LEU A 187 -18.29 -10.01 -21.30
N LEU A 188 -18.86 -10.63 -20.26
CA LEU A 188 -19.30 -12.02 -20.32
C LEU A 188 -20.56 -12.20 -21.16
N VAL A 189 -21.54 -11.31 -21.03
CA VAL A 189 -22.84 -11.46 -21.74
C VAL A 189 -22.79 -10.91 -23.17
N ASN A 190 -22.16 -9.75 -23.39
CA ASN A 190 -22.16 -9.08 -24.69
C ASN A 190 -20.86 -9.24 -25.49
N GLY A 191 -19.78 -9.67 -24.82
CA GLY A 191 -18.46 -9.85 -25.42
C GLY A 191 -17.62 -8.57 -25.46
N ALA A 192 -16.34 -8.75 -25.79
CA ALA A 192 -15.39 -7.66 -25.92
C ALA A 192 -15.59 -6.88 -27.23
N ARG A 193 -15.72 -5.55 -27.12
CA ARG A 193 -15.97 -4.65 -28.25
C ARG A 193 -15.26 -3.30 -28.13
N VAL A 194 -14.87 -2.73 -29.27
CA VAL A 194 -14.38 -1.34 -29.41
C VAL A 194 -15.09 -0.69 -30.60
N GLY A 195 -15.94 0.30 -30.32
CA GLY A 195 -16.83 0.85 -31.34
C GLY A 195 -17.72 -0.25 -31.94
N LEU A 196 -17.68 -0.40 -33.26
CA LEU A 196 -18.38 -1.46 -34.00
C LEU A 196 -17.57 -2.77 -34.11
N ALA A 197 -16.29 -2.77 -33.72
CA ALA A 197 -15.42 -3.94 -33.84
C ALA A 197 -15.68 -4.94 -32.70
N ARG A 198 -15.91 -6.20 -33.05
CA ARG A 198 -16.09 -7.33 -32.11
C ARG A 198 -14.81 -8.14 -32.00
N PHE A 199 -14.51 -8.63 -30.80
CA PHE A 199 -13.36 -9.46 -30.50
C PHE A 199 -13.82 -10.83 -29.97
N ASP A 200 -14.50 -11.61 -30.83
CA ASP A 200 -15.19 -12.83 -30.41
C ASP A 200 -14.21 -13.90 -29.92
N ALA A 201 -13.08 -14.14 -30.60
CA ALA A 201 -12.06 -15.10 -30.13
C ALA A 201 -11.46 -14.74 -28.76
N VAL A 202 -11.27 -13.44 -28.49
CA VAL A 202 -10.84 -12.94 -27.17
C VAL A 202 -11.94 -13.13 -26.14
N THR A 203 -13.20 -12.93 -26.54
CA THR A 203 -14.37 -13.12 -25.67
C THR A 203 -14.47 -14.56 -25.20
N GLU A 204 -14.32 -15.53 -26.10
CA GLU A 204 -14.37 -16.95 -25.74
C GLU A 204 -13.29 -17.32 -24.72
N VAL A 205 -12.06 -16.86 -24.92
CA VAL A 205 -10.98 -17.09 -23.95
C VAL A 205 -11.29 -16.49 -22.58
N LEU A 206 -11.86 -15.28 -22.52
CA LEU A 206 -12.19 -14.61 -21.26
C LEU A 206 -13.39 -15.24 -20.55
N ARG A 207 -14.32 -15.86 -21.29
CA ARG A 207 -15.45 -16.64 -20.74
C ARG A 207 -15.01 -17.94 -20.09
N ASP A 208 -13.78 -18.38 -20.32
CA ASP A 208 -13.21 -19.53 -19.62
C ASP A 208 -12.47 -19.17 -18.33
N TRP A 209 -12.14 -17.89 -18.09
CA TRP A 209 -11.33 -17.48 -16.94
C TRP A 209 -12.18 -17.33 -15.67
N PRO A 210 -11.92 -18.11 -14.59
CA PRO A 210 -12.57 -17.90 -13.30
C PRO A 210 -12.45 -16.46 -12.77
N ALA A 211 -11.32 -15.81 -13.02
CA ALA A 211 -11.06 -14.44 -12.58
C ALA A 211 -12.08 -13.42 -13.11
N VAL A 212 -12.59 -13.57 -14.33
CA VAL A 212 -13.56 -12.64 -14.91
C VAL A 212 -14.92 -12.78 -14.20
N TYR A 213 -15.33 -14.02 -13.89
CA TYR A 213 -16.55 -14.27 -13.12
C TYR A 213 -16.43 -13.75 -11.69
N GLN A 214 -15.26 -13.86 -11.07
CA GLN A 214 -14.99 -13.31 -9.74
C GLN A 214 -14.97 -11.77 -9.69
N LEU A 215 -15.12 -11.09 -10.83
CA LEU A 215 -15.36 -9.65 -10.91
C LEU A 215 -16.84 -9.30 -11.14
N LEU A 216 -17.74 -10.27 -11.23
CA LEU A 216 -19.18 -10.02 -11.38
C LEU A 216 -19.75 -9.29 -10.16
N PRO A 217 -20.73 -8.39 -10.36
CA PRO A 217 -21.44 -7.75 -9.26
C PRO A 217 -22.01 -8.75 -8.25
N ARG A 218 -21.86 -8.44 -6.97
CA ARG A 218 -22.48 -9.16 -5.83
C ARG A 218 -23.61 -8.35 -5.19
N TYR A 219 -24.30 -7.60 -6.03
CA TYR A 219 -25.50 -6.84 -5.72
C TYR A 219 -26.47 -7.01 -6.90
N PRO A 220 -27.76 -6.70 -6.75
CA PRO A 220 -28.75 -6.97 -7.78
C PRO A 220 -28.64 -5.95 -8.93
N VAL A 221 -27.62 -6.14 -9.76
CA VAL A 221 -27.21 -5.24 -10.84
C VAL A 221 -28.16 -5.26 -12.03
N VAL A 222 -28.96 -6.32 -12.19
CA VAL A 222 -29.92 -6.44 -13.29
C VAL A 222 -31.24 -5.84 -12.84
N ALA A 223 -31.70 -4.81 -13.54
CA ALA A 223 -32.96 -4.14 -13.27
C ALA A 223 -34.14 -5.12 -13.25
N ALA A 224 -35.13 -4.81 -12.42
CA ALA A 224 -36.42 -5.47 -12.43
C ALA A 224 -37.06 -5.32 -13.82
N GLY A 225 -37.56 -6.43 -14.37
CA GLY A 225 -38.54 -6.38 -15.45
C GLY A 225 -39.89 -5.87 -14.94
N PRO A 226 -40.89 -5.62 -15.81
CA PRO A 226 -42.23 -5.23 -15.39
C PRO A 226 -42.81 -6.24 -14.38
N GLY A 227 -43.04 -5.80 -13.14
CA GLY A 227 -43.57 -6.64 -12.04
C GLY A 227 -42.58 -7.63 -11.40
N GLY A 228 -41.28 -7.55 -11.74
CA GLY A 228 -40.22 -8.39 -11.19
C GLY A 228 -39.40 -7.72 -10.09
N ALA A 229 -38.40 -8.45 -9.57
CA ALA A 229 -37.37 -7.93 -8.67
C ALA A 229 -36.04 -7.75 -9.43
N GLU A 230 -35.17 -6.89 -8.91
CA GLU A 230 -33.79 -6.80 -9.36
C GLU A 230 -33.05 -8.12 -9.09
N ARG A 231 -32.13 -8.48 -9.99
CA ARG A 231 -31.47 -9.79 -9.98
C ARG A 231 -29.96 -9.68 -9.90
N TYR A 232 -29.36 -10.64 -9.20
CA TYR A 232 -27.93 -10.87 -9.18
C TYR A 232 -27.46 -11.58 -10.46
N PRO A 233 -26.19 -11.44 -10.86
CA PRO A 233 -25.65 -12.17 -11.99
C PRO A 233 -25.80 -13.70 -11.87
N TYR A 234 -25.65 -14.28 -10.68
CA TYR A 234 -25.76 -15.74 -10.49
C TYR A 234 -27.19 -16.29 -10.63
N GLU A 235 -28.19 -15.42 -10.72
CA GLU A 235 -29.62 -15.78 -10.88
C GLU A 235 -30.04 -15.79 -12.36
N LEU A 236 -29.17 -15.33 -13.27
CA LEU A 236 -29.45 -15.29 -14.69
C LEU A 236 -29.35 -16.69 -15.29
N ALA A 237 -30.48 -17.21 -15.78
CA ALA A 237 -30.58 -18.49 -16.48
C ALA A 237 -30.78 -18.34 -17.99
N GLU A 238 -31.33 -17.21 -18.43
CA GLU A 238 -31.59 -16.89 -19.84
C GLU A 238 -30.82 -15.64 -20.26
N GLY A 239 -30.55 -15.51 -21.56
CA GLY A 239 -29.82 -14.37 -22.13
C GLY A 239 -28.35 -14.29 -21.74
N VAL A 240 -27.81 -15.41 -21.25
CA VAL A 240 -26.41 -15.57 -20.87
C VAL A 240 -25.80 -16.76 -21.59
N PRO A 241 -24.46 -16.79 -21.79
CA PRO A 241 -23.78 -17.93 -22.40
C PRO A 241 -23.97 -19.23 -21.62
N GLU A 242 -23.76 -20.36 -22.28
CA GLU A 242 -23.81 -21.69 -21.64
C GLU A 242 -22.82 -21.77 -20.47
N GLY A 243 -23.26 -22.40 -19.37
CA GLY A 243 -22.46 -22.55 -18.16
C GLY A 243 -22.24 -21.27 -17.34
N PHE A 244 -22.74 -20.12 -17.80
CA PHE A 244 -22.58 -18.83 -17.11
C PHE A 244 -23.08 -18.87 -15.67
N THR A 245 -24.31 -19.34 -15.45
CA THR A 245 -24.95 -19.36 -14.12
C THR A 245 -24.13 -20.16 -13.11
N ALA A 246 -23.62 -21.33 -13.51
CA ALA A 246 -22.82 -22.18 -12.64
C ALA A 246 -21.51 -21.50 -12.23
N ARG A 247 -20.79 -20.90 -13.20
CA ARG A 247 -19.56 -20.15 -12.95
C ARG A 247 -19.81 -18.88 -12.12
N ALA A 248 -20.91 -18.18 -12.35
CA ALA A 248 -21.32 -17.01 -11.56
C ALA A 248 -21.64 -17.38 -10.11
N LYS A 249 -22.31 -18.53 -9.86
CA LYS A 249 -22.53 -19.05 -8.50
C LYS A 249 -21.21 -19.41 -7.80
N ALA A 250 -20.30 -20.08 -8.49
CA ALA A 250 -18.98 -20.40 -7.95
C ALA A 250 -18.19 -19.14 -7.59
N ALA A 251 -18.19 -18.13 -8.47
CA ALA A 251 -17.56 -16.85 -8.21
C ALA A 251 -18.19 -16.08 -7.05
N PHE A 252 -19.52 -16.13 -6.90
CA PHE A 252 -20.21 -15.51 -5.77
C PHE A 252 -19.85 -16.18 -4.44
N ALA A 253 -19.66 -17.51 -4.42
CA ALA A 253 -19.20 -18.23 -3.23
C ALA A 253 -17.83 -17.72 -2.75
N VAL A 254 -16.88 -17.45 -3.66
CA VAL A 254 -15.57 -16.87 -3.29
C VAL A 254 -15.71 -15.52 -2.58
N HIS A 255 -16.64 -14.67 -3.03
CA HIS A 255 -16.92 -13.40 -2.36
C HIS A 255 -17.58 -13.58 -1.00
N ARG A 256 -18.45 -14.58 -0.85
CA ARG A 256 -19.06 -14.93 0.43
C ARG A 256 -17.99 -15.43 1.41
N ASP A 257 -17.04 -16.26 0.97
CA ASP A 257 -15.94 -16.72 1.83
C ASP A 257 -15.12 -15.52 2.36
N ILE A 258 -14.87 -14.51 1.51
CA ILE A 258 -14.24 -13.25 1.94
C ILE A 258 -15.13 -12.51 2.95
N GLU A 259 -16.43 -12.37 2.68
CA GLU A 259 -17.37 -11.66 3.54
C GLU A 259 -17.47 -12.28 4.93
N ASP A 260 -17.69 -13.60 4.99
CA ASP A 260 -17.85 -14.35 6.24
C ASP A 260 -16.59 -14.21 7.10
N ALA A 261 -15.40 -14.48 6.53
CA ALA A 261 -14.13 -14.39 7.25
C ALA A 261 -13.80 -12.94 7.68
N TRP A 262 -14.15 -11.93 6.88
CA TRP A 262 -13.95 -10.53 7.27
C TRP A 262 -14.95 -10.06 8.33
N GLY A 263 -16.16 -10.62 8.35
CA GLY A 263 -17.14 -10.40 9.42
C GLY A 263 -16.62 -10.88 10.77
N GLU A 264 -16.01 -12.06 10.82
CA GLU A 264 -15.34 -12.58 12.02
C GLU A 264 -14.11 -11.74 12.39
N LEU A 265 -13.29 -11.38 11.40
CA LEU A 265 -12.05 -10.63 11.63
C LEU A 265 -12.31 -9.23 12.20
N ALA A 266 -13.41 -8.56 11.82
CA ALA A 266 -13.74 -7.19 12.20
C ALA A 266 -13.80 -6.95 13.73
N GLY A 267 -14.11 -7.99 14.52
CA GLY A 267 -14.12 -7.94 15.98
C GLY A 267 -12.80 -8.37 16.65
N SER A 268 -11.81 -8.82 15.88
CA SER A 268 -10.59 -9.41 16.41
C SER A 268 -9.48 -8.37 16.65
N ALA A 269 -8.56 -8.69 17.57
CA ALA A 269 -7.32 -7.92 17.74
C ALA A 269 -6.37 -8.00 16.53
N GLU A 270 -6.65 -8.91 15.59
CA GLU A 270 -5.86 -9.17 14.39
C GLU A 270 -6.32 -8.34 13.19
N PHE A 271 -7.48 -7.68 13.24
CA PHE A 271 -7.97 -6.82 12.16
C PHE A 271 -6.91 -5.81 11.70
N PRO A 272 -6.50 -5.83 10.41
CA PRO A 272 -5.52 -4.90 9.88
C PRO A 272 -6.13 -3.52 9.70
N GLU A 273 -5.30 -2.47 9.60
CA GLU A 273 -5.80 -1.19 9.13
C GLU A 273 -6.16 -1.31 7.64
N VAL A 274 -7.32 -0.80 7.23
CA VAL A 274 -7.75 -0.87 5.84
C VAL A 274 -8.14 0.52 5.33
N THR A 275 -7.48 0.94 4.25
CA THR A 275 -7.74 2.21 3.59
C THR A 275 -8.13 1.99 2.12
N PRO A 276 -9.42 2.10 1.78
CA PRO A 276 -9.85 2.09 0.38
C PRO A 276 -9.61 3.44 -0.29
N VAL A 277 -8.78 3.43 -1.33
CA VAL A 277 -8.57 4.55 -2.25
C VAL A 277 -9.38 4.29 -3.51
N PHE A 278 -10.30 5.19 -3.85
CA PHE A 278 -11.25 4.97 -4.95
C PHE A 278 -11.49 6.24 -5.79
N GLY A 279 -11.71 6.04 -7.09
CA GLY A 279 -12.07 7.11 -8.00
C GLY A 279 -13.56 7.47 -7.89
N ARG A 280 -13.87 8.76 -8.01
CA ARG A 280 -15.24 9.29 -8.02
C ARG A 280 -15.44 10.25 -9.19
N GLY A 281 -16.66 10.28 -9.73
CA GLY A 281 -17.09 11.29 -10.71
C GLY A 281 -16.92 10.89 -12.18
N HIS A 282 -16.37 9.71 -12.48
CA HIS A 282 -16.23 9.24 -13.87
C HIS A 282 -17.41 8.37 -14.27
N ALA A 283 -18.00 8.66 -15.41
CA ALA A 283 -19.11 7.89 -15.98
C ALA A 283 -18.74 6.40 -16.13
N THR A 284 -19.31 5.57 -15.27
CA THR A 284 -18.99 4.14 -15.07
C THR A 284 -20.24 3.29 -15.30
N LEU A 285 -20.09 2.04 -15.74
CA LEU A 285 -21.22 1.12 -15.87
C LEU A 285 -21.78 0.79 -14.48
N GLN A 286 -23.10 0.88 -14.31
CA GLN A 286 -23.78 0.82 -13.01
C GLN A 286 -24.82 -0.31 -12.94
N GLN A 287 -25.57 -0.52 -14.02
CA GLN A 287 -26.73 -1.42 -14.05
C GLN A 287 -26.84 -2.14 -15.40
N ALA A 288 -27.51 -3.29 -15.43
CA ALA A 288 -27.94 -3.94 -16.65
C ALA A 288 -29.48 -3.98 -16.76
N VAL A 289 -30.00 -3.86 -17.97
CA VAL A 289 -31.44 -3.98 -18.29
C VAL A 289 -31.66 -5.08 -19.30
N SER A 290 -32.75 -5.84 -19.18
CA SER A 290 -33.13 -6.85 -20.18
C SER A 290 -33.50 -6.16 -21.50
N VAL A 291 -32.92 -6.62 -22.61
CA VAL A 291 -33.24 -6.13 -23.96
C VAL A 291 -33.38 -7.32 -24.89
N GLY A 292 -34.62 -7.58 -25.35
CA GLY A 292 -34.95 -8.79 -26.09
C GLY A 292 -34.58 -10.04 -25.29
N ALA A 293 -33.80 -10.93 -25.89
CA ALA A 293 -33.29 -12.14 -25.24
C ALA A 293 -31.97 -11.93 -24.47
N GLY A 294 -31.40 -10.71 -24.42
CA GLY A 294 -30.10 -10.43 -23.80
C GLY A 294 -30.15 -9.26 -22.81
N PHE A 295 -28.99 -8.66 -22.55
CA PHE A 295 -28.85 -7.57 -21.58
C PHE A 295 -28.08 -6.39 -22.17
N ALA A 296 -28.54 -5.17 -21.91
CA ALA A 296 -27.76 -3.96 -22.13
C ALA A 296 -27.19 -3.45 -20.80
N VAL A 297 -25.88 -3.29 -20.70
CA VAL A 297 -25.23 -2.73 -19.50
C VAL A 297 -25.01 -1.23 -19.69
N GLY A 298 -25.64 -0.44 -18.83
CA GLY A 298 -25.70 1.02 -18.90
C GLY A 298 -24.93 1.71 -17.78
N LYS A 299 -24.81 3.03 -17.91
CA LYS A 299 -24.22 3.91 -16.89
C LYS A 299 -25.25 4.58 -15.97
N GLU A 300 -26.52 4.37 -16.27
CA GLU A 300 -27.62 4.84 -15.42
C GLU A 300 -27.60 4.04 -14.11
N ALA A 301 -27.63 4.75 -12.99
CA ALA A 301 -27.62 4.14 -11.68
C ALA A 301 -29.02 3.59 -11.33
N PRO A 302 -29.11 2.43 -10.66
CA PRO A 302 -30.38 1.96 -10.12
C PRO A 302 -30.98 2.97 -9.15
N ALA A 303 -32.31 3.11 -9.11
CA ALA A 303 -32.99 4.03 -8.20
C ALA A 303 -32.71 3.74 -6.71
N TRP A 304 -32.48 2.46 -6.37
CA TRP A 304 -32.14 2.03 -5.01
C TRP A 304 -30.68 2.28 -4.63
N LEU A 305 -29.81 2.60 -5.60
CA LEU A 305 -28.38 2.74 -5.35
C LEU A 305 -28.09 4.03 -4.56
N PRO A 306 -27.45 3.95 -3.39
CA PRO A 306 -27.10 5.15 -2.64
C PRO A 306 -26.03 5.94 -3.39
N ASN A 307 -26.09 7.27 -3.28
CA ASN A 307 -25.12 8.18 -3.87
C ASN A 307 -24.87 7.96 -5.38
N PRO A 308 -25.92 7.95 -6.22
CA PRO A 308 -25.79 7.65 -7.65
C PRO A 308 -24.79 8.58 -8.38
N ASP A 309 -24.67 9.82 -7.91
CA ASP A 309 -23.77 10.85 -8.45
C ASP A 309 -22.28 10.59 -8.19
N TRP A 310 -21.94 9.62 -7.32
CA TRP A 310 -20.53 9.25 -7.13
C TRP A 310 -19.94 8.59 -8.37
N HIS A 311 -20.79 7.99 -9.21
CA HIS A 311 -20.39 7.21 -10.38
C HIS A 311 -19.29 6.20 -10.02
N GLY A 312 -18.08 6.35 -10.58
CA GLY A 312 -16.92 5.50 -10.29
C GLY A 312 -15.64 6.06 -10.88
N ASP A 313 -14.70 5.16 -11.18
CA ASP A 313 -13.38 5.48 -11.74
C ASP A 313 -13.29 5.25 -13.27
N GLY A 314 -14.43 4.99 -13.91
CA GLY A 314 -14.56 4.62 -15.32
C GLY A 314 -14.64 3.12 -15.57
N THR A 315 -14.32 2.29 -14.57
CA THR A 315 -14.38 0.82 -14.62
C THR A 315 -15.19 0.26 -13.44
N VAL A 316 -14.86 0.68 -12.23
CA VAL A 316 -15.44 0.21 -10.97
C VAL A 316 -16.36 1.29 -10.38
N PRO A 317 -17.64 0.97 -10.10
CA PRO A 317 -18.52 1.88 -9.38
C PRO A 317 -17.94 2.25 -8.02
N ALA A 318 -18.06 3.52 -7.61
CA ALA A 318 -17.54 4.00 -6.33
C ALA A 318 -18.13 3.22 -5.13
N VAL A 319 -19.41 2.85 -5.22
CA VAL A 319 -20.12 2.00 -4.26
C VAL A 319 -19.53 0.59 -4.13
N SER A 320 -18.90 0.08 -5.19
CA SER A 320 -18.21 -1.21 -5.21
C SER A 320 -16.75 -1.08 -4.76
N ALA A 321 -16.17 0.12 -4.85
CA ALA A 321 -14.79 0.39 -4.48
C ALA A 321 -14.56 0.48 -2.96
N ILE A 322 -15.63 0.39 -2.16
CA ILE A 322 -15.58 0.41 -0.70
C ILE A 322 -15.98 -0.98 -0.17
N PRO A 323 -15.12 -1.61 0.66
CA PRO A 323 -15.46 -2.80 1.44
C PRO A 323 -16.80 -2.71 2.17
N ILE A 324 -17.57 -3.80 2.21
CA ILE A 324 -18.88 -3.81 2.89
C ILE A 324 -18.74 -3.51 4.39
N GLU A 325 -17.73 -4.11 5.03
CA GLU A 325 -17.42 -3.96 6.46
C GLU A 325 -16.93 -2.56 6.83
N LEU A 326 -16.53 -1.75 5.85
CA LEU A 326 -16.15 -0.34 6.05
C LEU A 326 -17.21 0.63 5.53
N GLY A 327 -18.37 0.14 5.09
CA GLY A 327 -19.42 0.94 4.44
C GLY A 327 -20.02 2.06 5.31
N GLU A 328 -19.79 2.01 6.62
CA GLU A 328 -20.23 3.03 7.58
C GLU A 328 -19.05 3.77 8.25
N GLN A 329 -17.83 3.64 7.71
CA GLN A 329 -16.61 4.22 8.28
C GLN A 329 -15.96 5.26 7.34
N PRO A 330 -16.62 6.40 7.06
CA PRO A 330 -16.15 7.38 6.07
C PRO A 330 -14.76 7.94 6.35
N SER A 331 -14.32 7.97 7.61
CA SER A 331 -12.97 8.42 8.00
C SER A 331 -11.84 7.56 7.43
N LYS A 332 -12.12 6.30 7.07
CA LYS A 332 -11.15 5.37 6.47
C LYS A 332 -11.07 5.51 4.95
N TRP A 333 -12.03 6.16 4.31
CA TRP A 333 -12.11 6.23 2.86
C TRP A 333 -11.21 7.34 2.30
N ARG A 334 -10.64 7.12 1.11
CA ARG A 334 -9.82 8.12 0.40
C ARG A 334 -10.32 8.25 -1.04
N ALA A 335 -11.25 9.17 -1.25
CA ALA A 335 -11.74 9.49 -2.59
C ALA A 335 -10.67 10.26 -3.39
N THR A 336 -10.60 10.01 -4.69
CA THR A 336 -9.75 10.75 -5.63
C THR A 336 -10.47 10.98 -6.96
N SER A 337 -9.99 11.95 -7.74
CA SER A 337 -10.45 12.20 -9.11
C SER A 337 -9.73 11.32 -10.15
N GLY A 338 -8.81 10.45 -9.75
CA GLY A 338 -8.09 9.55 -10.68
C GLY A 338 -8.99 8.51 -11.33
N ARG A 339 -8.68 8.16 -12.59
CA ARG A 339 -9.34 7.05 -13.31
C ARG A 339 -8.71 5.70 -12.96
N HIS A 340 -9.42 4.60 -13.22
CA HIS A 340 -9.02 3.25 -12.81
C HIS A 340 -7.53 2.92 -13.07
N LEU A 341 -7.03 3.18 -14.29
CA LEU A 341 -5.64 2.88 -14.65
C LEU A 341 -4.61 3.75 -13.91
N GLU A 342 -4.96 4.97 -13.53
CA GLU A 342 -4.06 5.88 -12.81
C GLU A 342 -3.92 5.48 -11.34
N LEU A 343 -4.97 4.87 -10.78
CA LEU A 343 -5.00 4.41 -9.39
C LEU A 343 -3.90 3.39 -9.11
N SER A 344 -3.42 2.63 -10.11
CA SER A 344 -2.26 1.73 -9.95
C SER A 344 -0.98 2.44 -9.50
N SER A 345 -0.93 3.77 -9.56
CA SER A 345 0.18 4.61 -9.13
C SER A 345 -0.25 5.81 -8.27
N ALA A 346 -1.40 5.69 -7.60
CA ALA A 346 -1.98 6.77 -6.78
C ALA A 346 -0.98 7.30 -5.74
N ALA A 347 -0.85 8.64 -5.65
CA ALA A 347 0.02 9.30 -4.67
C ALA A 347 -0.35 8.93 -3.23
N ALA A 348 -1.65 8.79 -2.95
CA ALA A 348 -2.18 8.38 -1.66
C ALA A 348 -1.56 7.07 -1.13
N ALA A 349 -1.19 6.11 -2.01
CA ALA A 349 -0.53 4.88 -1.58
C ALA A 349 0.82 5.16 -0.92
N VAL A 350 1.59 6.10 -1.48
CA VAL A 350 2.93 6.48 -0.99
C VAL A 350 2.82 7.32 0.27
N GLU A 351 1.86 8.25 0.32
CA GLU A 351 1.58 9.05 1.52
C GLU A 351 1.20 8.15 2.71
N LEU A 352 0.35 7.14 2.49
CA LEU A 352 0.00 6.16 3.52
C LEU A 352 1.23 5.36 3.98
N LEU A 353 2.08 4.90 3.05
CA LEU A 353 3.34 4.23 3.42
C LEU A 353 4.26 5.15 4.24
N GLN A 354 4.30 6.44 3.93
CA GLN A 354 5.10 7.41 4.68
C GLN A 354 4.58 7.55 6.11
N ASN A 355 3.26 7.60 6.29
CA ASN A 355 2.65 7.62 7.62
C ASN A 355 2.97 6.35 8.43
N TRP A 356 2.92 5.18 7.79
CA TRP A 356 3.28 3.90 8.42
C TRP A 356 4.78 3.77 8.74
N SER A 357 5.63 4.48 8.00
CA SER A 357 7.08 4.49 8.22
C SER A 357 7.54 5.64 9.13
N ALA A 358 6.63 6.56 9.49
CA ALA A 358 6.92 7.68 10.37
C ALA A 358 7.21 7.19 11.80
N GLY A 359 7.98 7.98 12.54
CA GLY A 359 8.16 7.75 13.97
C GLY A 359 6.83 7.84 14.72
N SER A 360 6.69 7.09 15.80
CA SER A 360 5.51 7.20 16.66
C SER A 360 5.39 8.64 17.17
N LEU A 361 4.20 9.24 17.04
CA LEU A 361 3.92 10.53 17.70
C LEU A 361 3.93 10.41 19.23
N ARG A 362 3.93 9.19 19.80
CA ARG A 362 4.19 9.01 21.24
C ARG A 362 5.62 9.37 21.63
N ALA A 363 6.57 9.32 20.69
CA ALA A 363 7.92 9.85 20.92
C ALA A 363 7.89 11.37 21.23
N VAL A 364 6.85 12.09 20.78
CA VAL A 364 6.62 13.50 21.12
C VAL A 364 6.15 13.67 22.58
N ARG A 365 5.59 12.62 23.20
CA ARG A 365 5.24 12.59 24.63
C ARG A 365 6.39 12.12 25.53
N GLY A 366 7.59 11.93 24.99
CA GLY A 366 8.76 11.54 25.78
C GLY A 366 8.79 10.05 26.16
N ASP A 367 8.15 9.17 25.38
CA ASP A 367 8.43 7.74 25.51
C ASP A 367 9.94 7.51 25.38
N THR A 368 10.50 6.80 26.36
CA THR A 368 11.93 6.61 26.58
C THR A 368 12.58 6.11 25.29
N PRO A 369 13.55 6.85 24.74
CA PRO A 369 14.15 6.45 23.48
C PRO A 369 14.97 5.17 23.58
N ASP A 370 15.04 4.43 22.46
CA ASP A 370 15.81 3.18 22.35
C ASP A 370 17.31 3.34 22.63
N ARG A 371 17.81 4.58 22.68
CA ARG A 371 19.19 4.93 23.02
C ARG A 371 19.27 6.26 23.81
N PRO A 372 20.16 6.36 24.82
CA PRO A 372 20.38 7.60 25.55
C PRO A 372 20.90 8.75 24.67
N TRP A 373 20.52 10.00 24.97
CA TRP A 373 21.08 11.21 24.36
C TRP A 373 21.03 12.42 25.30
N LEU A 374 21.71 13.52 24.92
CA LEU A 374 21.71 14.79 25.66
C LEU A 374 20.81 15.82 24.97
N GLY A 375 19.90 16.42 25.74
CA GLY A 375 19.15 17.62 25.37
C GLY A 375 19.85 18.87 25.90
N LEU A 376 19.84 19.95 25.13
CA LEU A 376 20.44 21.24 25.49
C LEU A 376 19.34 22.28 25.65
N ASP A 377 19.46 23.09 26.70
CA ASP A 377 18.67 24.30 26.93
C ASP A 377 19.63 25.50 26.79
N LEU A 378 19.64 26.08 25.59
CA LEU A 378 20.48 27.20 25.18
C LEU A 378 19.78 27.95 24.04
N ASP A 379 19.64 29.26 24.16
CA ASP A 379 19.10 30.11 23.10
C ASP A 379 20.05 30.19 21.90
N GLU A 380 19.51 30.16 20.67
CA GLU A 380 20.28 30.30 19.43
C GLU A 380 21.08 31.61 19.35
N ALA A 381 20.61 32.65 20.04
CA ALA A 381 21.24 33.96 20.13
C ALA A 381 21.23 34.49 21.57
N VAL A 382 22.42 34.76 22.12
CA VAL A 382 22.59 35.25 23.49
C VAL A 382 23.25 36.64 23.51
N PRO A 383 22.98 37.48 24.52
CA PRO A 383 23.57 38.81 24.60
C PRO A 383 25.07 38.75 24.91
N ALA A 384 25.87 39.55 24.20
CA ALA A 384 27.29 39.70 24.50
C ALA A 384 27.54 40.31 25.88
N GLY A 385 28.62 39.88 26.54
CA GLY A 385 29.05 40.45 27.81
C GLY A 385 28.31 39.97 29.07
N ALA A 386 27.28 39.12 28.93
CA ALA A 386 26.65 38.40 30.04
C ALA A 386 27.12 36.93 30.07
N PRO A 387 27.19 36.29 31.26
CA PRO A 387 27.34 34.85 31.35
C PRO A 387 26.22 34.13 30.59
N VAL A 388 26.55 32.99 29.98
CA VAL A 388 25.59 32.20 29.20
C VAL A 388 25.29 30.92 29.95
N GLU A 389 24.03 30.73 30.34
CA GLU A 389 23.57 29.51 30.99
C GLU A 389 23.31 28.43 29.94
N VAL A 390 23.82 27.22 30.20
CA VAL A 390 23.61 26.03 29.39
C VAL A 390 22.97 24.97 30.28
N GLY A 391 21.69 24.67 30.04
CA GLY A 391 21.04 23.50 30.64
C GLY A 391 21.34 22.25 29.83
N VAL A 392 21.55 21.13 30.51
CA VAL A 392 21.79 19.82 29.90
C VAL A 392 20.89 18.80 30.56
N THR A 393 20.13 18.04 29.75
CA THR A 393 19.25 16.98 30.24
C THR A 393 19.64 15.64 29.59
N LEU A 394 19.85 14.60 30.39
CA LEU A 394 20.01 13.24 29.91
C LEU A 394 18.63 12.62 29.66
N HIS A 395 18.42 12.10 28.45
CA HIS A 395 17.21 11.37 28.07
C HIS A 395 17.57 9.92 27.77
N GLY A 396 16.65 8.99 28.06
CA GLY A 396 16.81 7.58 27.70
C GLY A 396 17.71 6.74 28.61
N ALA A 397 18.27 7.31 29.68
CA ALA A 397 19.03 6.61 30.71
C ALA A 397 18.84 7.28 32.07
N GLU A 398 19.05 6.51 33.14
CA GLU A 398 19.24 7.06 34.48
C GLU A 398 20.68 7.57 34.65
N ALA A 399 20.87 8.55 35.54
CA ALA A 399 22.18 9.06 35.90
C ALA A 399 22.55 8.61 37.32
N ASP A 400 23.69 7.97 37.47
CA ASP A 400 24.22 7.56 38.77
C ASP A 400 25.12 8.66 39.38
N GLU A 401 25.80 8.35 40.49
CA GLU A 401 26.72 9.28 41.16
C GLU A 401 28.02 9.55 40.37
N ARG A 402 28.32 8.72 39.36
CA ARG A 402 29.54 8.82 38.55
C ARG A 402 29.31 9.59 37.27
N THR A 403 28.06 9.68 36.83
CA THR A 403 27.66 10.40 35.62
C THR A 403 27.99 11.89 35.76
N ALA A 404 28.89 12.39 34.92
CA ALA A 404 29.34 13.78 34.93
C ALA A 404 29.16 14.43 33.57
N VAL A 405 28.70 15.69 33.57
CA VAL A 405 28.55 16.51 32.37
C VAL A 405 29.63 17.58 32.34
N ARG A 406 30.19 17.85 31.17
CA ARG A 406 31.09 18.96 30.91
C ARG A 406 30.75 19.64 29.60
N VAL A 407 30.94 20.95 29.55
CA VAL A 407 30.69 21.78 28.37
C VAL A 407 31.97 22.51 27.96
N ARG A 408 32.12 22.78 26.67
CA ARG A 408 33.25 23.54 26.13
C ARG A 408 32.76 24.39 24.98
N VAL A 409 33.08 25.68 25.03
CA VAL A 409 32.70 26.64 23.98
C VAL A 409 33.96 27.16 23.27
N ARG A 410 33.89 27.28 21.94
CA ARG A 410 34.99 27.83 21.11
C ARG A 410 34.43 28.74 20.01
N PRO A 411 35.14 29.82 19.63
CA PRO A 411 34.77 30.60 18.44
C PRO A 411 34.73 29.72 17.19
N GLU A 412 33.82 30.02 16.26
CA GLU A 412 33.77 29.34 14.97
C GLU A 412 35.06 29.57 14.16
N GLY A 413 35.71 28.49 13.73
CA GLY A 413 36.97 28.53 12.98
C GLY A 413 38.25 28.49 13.83
N ASP A 414 38.16 28.49 15.15
CA ASP A 414 39.32 28.39 16.05
C ASP A 414 39.55 26.93 16.51
N ALA A 415 40.82 26.50 16.49
CA ALA A 415 41.26 25.17 16.91
C ALA A 415 41.86 25.16 18.33
N ASP A 416 42.11 26.33 18.94
CA ASP A 416 42.79 26.42 20.23
C ASP A 416 41.92 26.00 21.42
N GLY A 417 42.60 25.42 22.41
CA GLY A 417 42.03 24.65 23.51
C GLY A 417 41.25 25.47 24.52
N ALA A 418 39.93 25.62 24.32
CA ALA A 418 39.03 26.04 25.37
C ALA A 418 38.95 24.96 26.48
N ASN A 419 39.00 25.40 27.74
CA ASN A 419 38.87 24.51 28.88
C ASN A 419 37.45 23.95 28.97
N TRP A 420 37.35 22.71 29.43
CA TRP A 420 36.07 22.12 29.82
C TRP A 420 35.57 22.78 31.11
N ILE A 421 34.32 23.18 31.10
CA ILE A 421 33.59 23.69 32.26
C ILE A 421 32.72 22.54 32.77
N ALA A 422 32.87 22.18 34.04
CA ALA A 422 32.07 21.13 34.65
C ALA A 422 30.62 21.60 34.83
N GLY A 423 29.67 20.77 34.43
CA GLY A 423 28.25 20.98 34.71
C GLY A 423 27.93 20.61 36.16
N VAL A 424 27.14 21.45 36.82
CA VAL A 424 26.63 21.22 38.17
C VAL A 424 25.30 20.48 38.06
N ARG A 425 25.19 19.33 38.73
CA ARG A 425 23.94 18.55 38.74
C ARG A 425 22.83 19.35 39.41
N SER A 426 21.77 19.64 38.67
CA SER A 426 20.61 20.44 39.10
C SER A 426 19.35 19.59 39.31
N GLY A 427 19.35 18.34 38.85
CA GLY A 427 18.25 17.38 39.03
C GLY A 427 18.68 15.92 38.83
N ALA A 428 17.70 15.00 38.83
CA ALA A 428 17.97 13.57 38.69
C ALA A 428 18.71 13.23 37.39
N VAL A 429 18.38 13.92 36.30
CA VAL A 429 19.00 13.74 34.97
C VAL A 429 19.39 15.08 34.34
N GLN A 430 19.59 16.11 35.16
CA GLN A 430 19.77 17.49 34.71
C GLN A 430 21.04 18.10 35.29
N TRP A 431 21.74 18.87 34.46
CA TRP A 431 22.92 19.66 34.82
C TRP A 431 22.80 21.07 34.25
N ALA A 432 23.47 22.02 34.89
CA ALA A 432 23.63 23.38 34.41
C ALA A 432 25.11 23.74 34.35
N ALA A 433 25.52 24.47 33.32
CA ALA A 433 26.86 25.03 33.21
C ALA A 433 26.79 26.48 32.77
N THR A 434 27.53 27.35 33.47
CA THR A 434 27.61 28.77 33.15
C THR A 434 28.89 29.03 32.36
N LEU A 435 28.75 29.42 31.10
CA LEU A 435 29.86 29.90 30.28
C LEU A 435 30.20 31.35 30.67
N PRO A 436 31.49 31.74 30.63
CA PRO A 436 31.88 33.12 30.89
C PRO A 436 31.32 34.07 29.81
N PRO A 437 31.24 35.38 30.10
CA PRO A 437 30.85 36.39 29.12
C PRO A 437 31.61 36.28 27.80
N LEU A 438 30.86 36.11 26.70
CA LEU A 438 31.41 35.96 25.35
C LEU A 438 31.35 37.28 24.58
N ARG A 439 32.26 37.42 23.60
CA ARG A 439 32.27 38.55 22.67
C ARG A 439 31.30 38.28 21.52
N PRO A 440 30.83 39.31 20.79
CA PRO A 440 30.00 39.09 19.62
C PRO A 440 30.67 38.19 18.58
N GLY A 441 29.95 37.19 18.05
CA GLY A 441 30.47 36.21 17.10
C GLY A 441 29.67 34.89 17.12
N ALA A 442 30.02 33.95 16.25
CA ALA A 442 29.48 32.59 16.26
C ALA A 442 30.40 31.65 17.05
N TYR A 443 29.80 30.73 17.81
CA TYR A 443 30.52 29.82 18.70
C TYR A 443 30.02 28.38 18.53
N HIS A 444 30.95 27.43 18.54
CA HIS A 444 30.66 26.02 18.71
C HIS A 444 30.66 25.65 20.19
N LEU A 445 29.56 25.08 20.65
CA LEU A 445 29.45 24.42 21.95
C LEU A 445 29.60 22.91 21.75
N THR A 446 30.45 22.27 22.54
CA THR A 446 30.49 20.82 22.71
C THR A 446 30.06 20.49 24.14
N VAL A 447 29.13 19.55 24.29
CA VAL A 447 28.70 18.99 25.56
C VAL A 447 29.01 17.50 25.58
N GLU A 448 29.55 17.03 26.69
CA GLU A 448 29.92 15.65 26.89
C GLU A 448 29.41 15.16 28.24
N ALA A 449 28.73 14.01 28.24
CA ALA A 449 28.41 13.26 29.43
C ALA A 449 29.26 11.99 29.46
N VAL A 450 29.94 11.75 30.57
CA VAL A 450 30.82 10.59 30.77
C VAL A 450 30.28 9.72 31.90
N GLN A 451 30.64 8.44 31.88
CA GLN A 451 30.15 7.41 32.80
C GLN A 451 28.62 7.28 32.78
N VAL A 452 28.02 7.44 31.59
CA VAL A 452 26.58 7.21 31.39
C VAL A 452 26.33 5.70 31.38
N PRO A 453 25.41 5.17 32.21
CA PRO A 453 25.06 3.76 32.17
C PRO A 453 24.73 3.29 30.74
N GLU A 454 25.13 2.07 30.40
CA GLU A 454 24.90 1.39 29.10
C GLU A 454 25.70 1.90 27.89
N VAL A 455 26.08 3.18 27.84
CA VAL A 455 26.76 3.78 26.67
C VAL A 455 28.13 4.39 26.96
N ASP A 456 28.52 4.51 28.23
CA ASP A 456 29.76 5.08 28.78
C ASP A 456 29.96 6.58 28.49
N GLN A 457 29.74 7.02 27.25
CA GLN A 457 29.95 8.40 26.83
C GLN A 457 28.88 8.85 25.83
N LEU A 458 28.37 10.06 26.03
CA LEU A 458 27.51 10.77 25.09
C LEU A 458 28.10 12.14 24.76
N ARG A 459 27.89 12.59 23.53
CA ARG A 459 28.35 13.88 23.04
C ARG A 459 27.29 14.57 22.20
N CYS A 460 27.16 15.87 22.39
CA CYS A 460 26.33 16.78 21.60
C CYS A 460 27.17 17.99 21.18
N ASP A 461 27.00 18.47 19.97
CA ASP A 461 27.66 19.68 19.45
C ASP A 461 26.59 20.62 18.89
N GLU A 462 26.69 21.92 19.18
CA GLU A 462 25.73 22.97 18.79
C GLU A 462 26.47 24.23 18.32
N VAL A 463 25.81 25.07 17.53
CA VAL A 463 26.31 26.41 17.15
C VAL A 463 25.33 27.48 17.62
N PHE A 464 25.84 28.50 18.31
CA PHE A 464 25.03 29.64 18.73
C PHE A 464 25.73 30.97 18.45
N GLY A 465 24.92 32.02 18.28
CA GLY A 465 25.38 33.38 18.07
C GLY A 465 25.45 34.16 19.37
N VAL A 466 26.51 34.94 19.55
CA VAL A 466 26.61 35.96 20.58
C VAL A 466 26.42 37.31 19.89
N VAL A 467 25.38 38.03 20.29
CA VAL A 467 24.98 39.27 19.62
C VAL A 467 25.36 40.46 20.49
N GLY A 468 26.14 41.38 19.93
CA GLY A 468 26.44 42.65 20.58
C GLY A 468 25.19 43.52 20.66
N ALA A 469 25.01 44.26 21.75
CA ALA A 469 24.01 45.31 21.79
C ALA A 469 24.33 46.31 20.66
N GLY A 470 23.50 46.33 19.62
CA GLY A 470 23.61 47.34 18.58
C GLY A 470 23.54 48.72 19.23
N ALA A 471 24.57 49.54 18.99
CA ALA A 471 24.41 50.98 19.14
C ALA A 471 23.18 51.37 18.31
N ARG A 472 22.19 51.98 18.97
CA ARG A 472 20.99 52.51 18.30
C ARG A 472 21.38 53.49 17.19
#